data_AF-A0A2V8FSV2-F1
#
_entry.id   AF-A0A2V8FSV2-F1
#
_cell.length_a   1.000
_cell.length_b   1.000
_cell.length_c   1.000
_cell.angle_alpha   90.00
_cell.angle_beta   90.00
_cell.angle_gamma   90.00
#
_symmetry.space_group_name_H-M   'P 1'
#
loop_
_entity.id
_entity.type
_entity.pdbx_description
1 polymer ?
#
loop_
_entity_poly.entity_id
_entity_poly.type
_entity_poly.pdbx_seq_one_letter_code
_entity_poly.pdbx_strand_id
1 'polypeptide(L)' 'QSAALNGIDSLLSTVQMPTGIPVATVAIGASGAANAGLLAVAILATSRPDLRAKLEAYRQELAEQIRGTTLP' A
#
# COMPACT_ATOMS: atom_id res chain seq x y z
N GLN A 1 18.95 4.45 -7.42
CA GLN A 1 18.82 4.04 -6.01
C GLN A 1 19.89 4.77 -5.22
N SER A 2 19.50 5.52 -4.18
CA SER A 2 20.43 5.96 -3.14
C SER A 2 20.84 4.71 -2.34
N ALA A 3 21.90 4.05 -2.78
CA ALA A 3 22.38 2.81 -2.16
C ALA A 3 22.94 3.04 -0.75
N ALA A 4 23.22 4.30 -0.38
CA ALA A 4 23.85 4.64 0.89
C ALA A 4 22.91 4.51 2.09
N LEU A 5 21.59 4.75 1.92
CA LEU A 5 20.65 4.91 3.04
C LEU A 5 19.42 3.99 2.96
N ASN A 6 19.44 2.96 2.11
CA ASN A 6 18.34 1.99 1.96
C ASN A 6 16.94 2.64 1.80
N GLY A 7 16.89 3.81 1.15
CA GLY A 7 15.65 4.55 0.90
C GLY A 7 15.10 5.36 2.08
N ILE A 8 15.80 5.46 3.22
CA ILE A 8 15.40 6.33 4.34
C ILE A 8 15.34 7.80 3.90
N ASP A 9 16.29 8.23 3.07
CA ASP A 9 16.28 9.57 2.48
C ASP A 9 15.05 9.83 1.61
N SER A 10 14.64 8.83 0.83
CA SER A 10 13.46 8.87 -0.04
C SER A 10 12.17 8.87 0.77
N LEU A 11 12.13 8.11 1.87
CA LEU A 11 11.01 8.10 2.80
C LEU A 11 10.85 9.46 3.47
N LEU A 12 11.92 10.00 4.05
CA LEU A 12 11.89 11.27 4.77
C LEU A 12 11.59 12.45 3.86
N SER A 13 12.10 12.46 2.62
CA SER A 13 11.78 13.52 1.64
C SER A 13 10.32 13.48 1.16
N THR A 14 9.63 12.35 1.29
CA THR A 14 8.23 12.20 0.86
C THR A 14 7.24 12.38 2.02
N VAL A 15 7.52 11.80 3.20
CA VAL A 15 6.58 11.77 4.33
C VAL A 15 6.56 13.05 5.17
N GLN A 16 7.65 13.81 5.19
CA GLN A 16 7.81 14.99 6.05
C GLN A 16 7.20 16.26 5.41
N MET A 17 5.92 16.19 5.02
CA MET A 17 5.23 17.32 4.44
C MET A 17 4.80 18.34 5.50
N PRO A 18 4.92 19.66 5.22
CA PRO A 18 4.45 20.70 6.13
C PRO A 18 2.92 20.72 6.24
N THR A 19 2.41 21.36 7.30
CA THR A 19 0.98 21.54 7.52
C THR A 19 0.29 22.17 6.30
N GLY A 20 -0.83 21.57 5.88
CA GLY A 20 -1.67 22.05 4.78
C GLY A 20 -1.52 21.30 3.47
N ILE A 21 -0.47 20.48 3.29
CA ILE A 21 -0.24 19.69 2.07
C ILE A 21 -0.01 18.22 2.45
N PRO A 22 -1.07 17.44 2.71
CA PRO A 22 -0.91 16.05 3.14
C PRO A 22 -0.45 15.15 1.99
N VAL A 23 0.44 14.19 2.29
CA VAL A 23 0.86 13.13 1.37
C VAL A 23 0.66 11.78 2.06
N ALA A 24 -0.03 10.86 1.40
CA ALA A 24 -0.21 9.49 1.88
C ALA A 24 1.00 8.64 1.47
N THR A 25 1.95 8.47 2.38
CA THR A 25 3.18 7.70 2.14
C THR A 25 3.02 6.24 2.54
N VAL A 26 3.61 5.33 1.75
CA VAL A 26 3.62 3.88 1.97
C VAL A 26 5.06 3.37 2.13
N ALA A 27 5.23 2.05 2.28
CA ALA A 27 6.55 1.43 2.49
C ALA A 27 7.57 1.76 1.38
N ILE A 28 8.86 1.61 1.68
CA ILE A 28 9.93 1.75 0.68
C ILE A 28 9.91 0.55 -0.28
N GLY A 29 10.17 0.80 -1.58
CA GLY A 29 10.39 -0.25 -2.58
C GLY A 29 9.11 -0.90 -3.12
N ALA A 30 9.22 -2.14 -3.59
CA ALA A 30 8.15 -2.83 -4.34
C ALA A 30 6.87 -3.03 -3.51
N SER A 31 7.00 -3.36 -2.23
CA SER A 31 5.85 -3.47 -1.32
C SER A 31 5.09 -2.14 -1.20
N GLY A 32 5.84 -1.03 -1.19
CA GLY A 32 5.29 0.32 -1.26
C GLY A 32 4.48 0.55 -2.53
N ALA A 33 5.07 0.26 -3.69
CA ALA A 33 4.39 0.43 -4.98
C ALA A 33 3.08 -0.36 -5.06
N ALA A 34 3.08 -1.62 -4.61
CA ALA A 34 1.87 -2.44 -4.54
C ALA A 34 0.82 -1.84 -3.60
N ASN A 35 1.23 -1.41 -2.41
CA ASN A 35 0.34 -0.79 -1.43
C ASN A 35 -0.21 0.56 -1.88
N ALA A 36 0.55 1.37 -2.62
CA ALA A 36 0.07 2.62 -3.22
C ALA A 36 -1.07 2.34 -4.21
N GLY A 37 -0.93 1.31 -5.05
CA GLY A 37 -2.00 0.87 -5.95
C GLY A 37 -3.25 0.43 -5.20
N LEU A 38 -3.10 -0.39 -4.16
CA LEU A 38 -4.22 -0.82 -3.31
C LEU A 38 -4.88 0.34 -2.56
N LEU A 39 -4.10 1.31 -2.08
CA LEU A 39 -4.62 2.52 -1.44
C LEU A 39 -5.43 3.36 -2.44
N ALA A 40 -4.93 3.54 -3.66
CA ALA A 40 -5.66 4.23 -4.72
C ALA A 40 -6.98 3.54 -5.05
N VAL A 41 -6.98 2.20 -5.17
CA VAL A 41 -8.20 1.41 -5.37
C VAL A 41 -9.16 1.58 -4.19
N ALA A 42 -8.66 1.58 -2.95
CA ALA A 42 -9.49 1.79 -1.76
C ALA A 42 -10.16 3.17 -1.75
N ILE A 43 -9.46 4.23 -2.18
CA ILE A 43 -10.03 5.57 -2.34
C ILE A 43 -11.14 5.53 -3.42
N LEU A 44 -10.88 4.94 -4.58
CA LEU A 44 -11.86 4.87 -5.67
C LEU A 44 -13.10 4.01 -5.30
N ALA A 45 -12.90 2.94 -4.53
CA ALA A 45 -13.95 2.03 -4.09
C ALA A 45 -15.02 2.70 -3.20
N THR A 46 -14.73 3.87 -2.62
CA THR A 46 -15.72 4.65 -1.84
C THR A 46 -16.94 5.07 -2.66
N SER A 47 -16.77 5.25 -3.97
CA SER A 47 -17.83 5.67 -4.90
C SER A 47 -18.07 4.69 -6.05
N ARG A 48 -17.27 3.61 -6.14
CA ARG A 48 -17.33 2.61 -7.22
C ARG A 48 -17.59 1.21 -6.64
N PRO A 49 -18.86 0.77 -6.60
CA PRO A 49 -19.25 -0.49 -5.97
C PRO A 49 -18.55 -1.74 -6.56
N ASP A 50 -18.23 -1.71 -7.85
CA ASP A 50 -17.51 -2.78 -8.54
C ASP A 50 -16.07 -2.92 -8.03
N LEU A 51 -15.37 -1.80 -7.81
CA LEU A 51 -14.03 -1.80 -7.23
C LEU A 51 -14.05 -2.23 -5.77
N ARG A 52 -15.09 -1.85 -5.02
CA ARG A 52 -15.28 -2.30 -3.63
C ARG A 52 -15.40 -3.82 -3.55
N ALA A 53 -16.25 -4.42 -4.38
CA ALA A 53 -16.42 -5.88 -4.42
C ALA A 53 -15.10 -6.59 -4.80
N LYS A 54 -14.36 -6.07 -5.78
CA LYS A 54 -13.04 -6.62 -6.16
C LYS A 54 -12.00 -6.50 -5.04
N LEU A 55 -11.97 -5.37 -4.32
CA LEU A 55 -11.05 -5.17 -3.20
C LEU A 55 -11.37 -6.09 -2.02
N GLU A 56 -12.66 -6.34 -1.75
CA GLU A 56 -13.11 -7.30 -0.73
C GLU A 56 -12.70 -8.73 -1.10
N ALA A 57 -12.95 -9.15 -2.34
CA ALA A 57 -12.52 -10.47 -2.84
C ALA A 57 -11.01 -10.67 -2.71
N TYR A 58 -10.21 -9.70 -3.16
CA TYR A 58 -8.75 -9.74 -3.03
C TYR A 58 -8.29 -9.95 -1.57
N ARG A 59 -8.93 -9.26 -0.61
CA ARG A 59 -8.59 -9.40 0.81
C ARG A 59 -9.01 -10.77 1.38
N GLN A 60 -10.13 -11.32 0.93
CA GLN A 60 -10.58 -12.66 1.32
C GLN A 60 -9.62 -13.74 0.80
N GLU A 61 -9.26 -13.67 -0.48
CA GLU A 61 -8.28 -14.59 -1.09
C GLU A 61 -6.95 -14.58 -0.34
N LEU A 62 -6.45 -13.40 0.03
CA LEU A 62 -5.20 -13.29 0.81
C LEU A 62 -5.31 -13.93 2.20
N ALA A 63 -6.45 -13.75 2.88
CA ALA A 63 -6.68 -14.37 4.19
C ALA A 63 -6.78 -15.91 4.09
N GLU A 64 -7.41 -16.41 3.04
CA GLU A 64 -7.51 -17.84 2.76
C GLU A 64 -6.15 -18.46 2.46
N GLN A 65 -5.33 -17.78 1.65
CA GLN A 65 -3.96 -18.21 1.35
C GLN A 65 -3.14 -18.42 2.63
N ILE A 66 -3.17 -17.46 3.56
CA ILE A 66 -2.43 -17.58 4.82
C ILE A 66 -3.01 -18.68 5.71
N ARG A 67 -4.34 -18.80 5.80
CA ARG A 67 -4.98 -19.86 6.60
C ARG A 67 -4.60 -21.27 6.11
N GLY A 68 -4.35 -21.43 4.81
CA GLY A 68 -3.91 -22.68 4.21
C GLY A 68 -2.42 -22.99 4.37
N THR A 69 -1.62 -22.07 4.92
CA THR A 69 -0.18 -22.32 5.13
C THR A 69 0.07 -23.20 6.36
N THR A 70 0.92 -24.20 6.20
CA THR A 70 1.47 -24.99 7.31
C THR A 70 2.79 -24.38 7.78
N LEU A 71 2.97 -24.28 9.09
CA LEU A 71 4.22 -23.81 9.68
C LEU A 71 5.37 -24.78 9.33
N PRO A 72 6.59 -24.26 9.09
CA PRO A 72 7.77 -25.07 8.83
C PRO A 72 8.17 -25.94 10.03
#